data_AF-A0AAE6RGM9-F1
#
_entry.id   AF-A0AAE6RGM9-F1
#
_cell.length_a   1.000
_cell.length_b   1.000
_cell.length_c   1.000
_cell.angle_alpha   90.00
_cell.angle_beta   90.00
_cell.angle_gamma   90.00
#
_symmetry.space_group_name_H-M   'P 1'
#
loop_
_entity.id
_entity.type
_entity.pdbx_description
1 polymer ?
#
loop_
_entity_poly.entity_id
_entity_poly.type
_entity_poly.pdbx_seq_one_letter_code
_entity_poly.pdbx_strand_id
1 'polypeptide(L)' 'MSQLEKIYGVHAVQALLKHHPKRVKQIWLSEGRSEPRLETLLALAAENRVPVGPG' A
#
# COMPACT_ATOMS: atom_id res chain seq x y z
N MET A 1 -0.16 -21.08 10.71
CA MET A 1 -1.05 -20.00 10.20
C MET A 1 -0.19 -18.76 9.98
N SER A 2 -0.30 -18.05 8.85
CA SER A 2 0.43 -16.79 8.65
C SER A 2 -0.24 -15.67 9.44
N GLN A 3 0.47 -15.05 10.37
CA GLN A 3 0.00 -13.86 11.08
C GLN A 3 0.04 -12.65 10.14
N LEU A 4 -1.01 -11.84 10.14
CA LEU A 4 -1.03 -10.57 9.43
C LEU A 4 -0.34 -9.49 10.28
N GLU A 5 0.50 -8.68 9.64
CA GLU A 5 1.19 -7.56 10.26
C GLU A 5 0.75 -6.25 9.60
N LYS A 6 0.56 -5.20 10.40
CA LYS A 6 0.28 -3.85 9.90
C LYS A 6 1.60 -3.10 9.73
N ILE A 7 1.82 -2.55 8.53
CA ILE A 7 3.01 -1.77 8.18
C ILE A 7 2.57 -0.35 7.84
N TYR A 8 3.31 0.62 8.34
CA TYR A 8 2.99 2.05 8.21
C TYR A 8 4.06 2.80 7.41
N GLY A 9 3.63 3.87 6.74
CA GLY A 9 4.50 4.76 5.98
C GLY A 9 4.53 4.46 4.48
N VAL A 10 4.38 5.51 3.66
CA VAL A 10 4.29 5.40 2.20
C VAL A 10 5.49 4.69 1.59
N HIS A 11 6.71 5.01 2.02
CA HIS A 11 7.93 4.40 1.48
C HIS A 11 8.01 2.88 1.74
N ALA A 12 7.62 2.44 2.96
CA ALA A 12 7.64 1.03 3.32
C ALA A 12 6.63 0.23 2.49
N VAL A 13 5.41 0.77 2.33
CA VAL A 13 4.38 0.14 1.50
C VAL A 13 4.80 0.15 0.02
N GLN A 14 5.39 1.23 -0.50
CA GLN A 14 5.92 1.26 -1.86
C GLN A 14 7.02 0.21 -2.09
N ALA A 15 7.96 0.05 -1.15
CA ALA A 15 9.00 -0.97 -1.25
C ALA A 15 8.40 -2.39 -1.27
N LEU A 16 7.38 -2.64 -0.44
CA LEU A 16 6.67 -3.93 -0.45
C LEU A 16 5.93 -4.19 -1.76
N LEU A 17 5.26 -3.19 -2.33
CA LEU A 17 4.61 -3.34 -3.63
C LEU A 17 5.63 -3.60 -4.75
N LYS A 18 6.81 -2.96 -4.71
CA LYS A 18 7.86 -3.15 -5.73
C LYS A 18 8.55 -4.50 -5.64
N HIS A 19 8.88 -4.97 -4.43
CA HIS A 19 9.73 -6.14 -4.25
C HIS A 19 8.96 -7.40 -3.87
N HIS A 20 7.83 -7.26 -3.16
CA HIS A 20 7.07 -8.37 -2.62
C HIS A 20 5.54 -8.17 -2.68
N PRO A 21 4.95 -7.85 -3.85
CA PRO A 21 3.55 -7.45 -3.95
C PRO A 21 2.57 -8.50 -3.40
N LYS A 22 2.88 -9.79 -3.54
CA LYS A 22 2.06 -10.91 -3.02
C LYS A 22 1.90 -10.93 -1.49
N ARG A 23 2.80 -10.26 -0.75
CA ARG A 23 2.74 -10.12 0.71
C ARG A 23 1.75 -9.03 1.14
N VAL A 24 1.43 -8.08 0.27
CA VAL A 24 0.49 -6.99 0.57
C VAL A 24 -0.93 -7.49 0.31
N LYS A 25 -1.74 -7.55 1.37
CA LYS A 25 -3.13 -8.02 1.27
C LYS A 25 -4.12 -6.90 1.02
N GLN A 26 -3.89 -5.74 1.63
CA GLN A 26 -4.74 -4.57 1.52
C GLN A 26 -3.94 -3.33 1.95
N ILE A 27 -4.29 -2.18 1.37
CA ILE A 27 -3.79 -0.87 1.76
C ILE A 27 -4.95 -0.05 2.32
N TRP A 28 -4.70 0.63 3.41
CA TRP A 28 -5.60 1.61 4.01
C TRP A 28 -5.01 2.99 3.87
N LEU A 29 -5.81 3.95 3.41
CA LEU A 29 -5.40 5.35 3.28
C LEU A 29 -6.09 6.18 4.34
N SER A 30 -5.29 6.88 5.15
CA SER A 30 -5.82 7.87 6.08
C SER A 30 -6.31 9.10 5.31
N GLU A 31 -7.51 9.57 5.64
CA GLU A 31 -8.07 10.78 5.06
C GLU A 31 -7.19 12.00 5.38
N GLY A 32 -7.05 12.91 4.41
CA GLY A 32 -6.40 14.22 4.63
C GLY A 32 -5.00 14.41 4.04
N ARG A 33 -4.48 13.50 3.20
CA ARG A 33 -3.17 13.69 2.55
C ARG A 33 -3.24 13.62 1.04
N SER A 34 -3.57 14.76 0.42
CA SER A 34 -3.25 15.02 -0.99
C SER A 34 -1.74 15.27 -1.11
N GLU A 35 -0.94 14.22 -0.90
CA GLU A 35 0.51 14.28 -1.11
C GLU A 35 0.86 13.66 -2.47
N PRO A 36 1.69 14.31 -3.31
CA PRO A 36 2.14 13.79 -4.61
C PRO A 36 2.73 12.36 -4.55
N ARG A 37 3.28 11.98 -3.39
CA ARG A 37 3.84 10.64 -3.16
C ARG A 37 2.78 9.54 -3.17
N LEU A 38 1.51 9.89 -2.96
CA LEU A 38 0.40 8.96 -2.95
C LEU A 38 0.06 8.46 -4.36
N GLU A 39 0.26 9.28 -5.39
CA GLU A 39 0.01 8.90 -6.79
C GLU A 39 0.84 7.67 -7.19
N THR A 40 2.14 7.69 -6.90
CA THR A 40 3.03 6.54 -7.15
C THR A 40 2.60 5.31 -6.36
N LEU A 41 2.13 5.47 -5.11
CA LEU A 41 1.64 4.35 -4.30
C LEU A 41 0.38 3.74 -4.92
N LEU A 42 -0.57 4.58 -5.33
CA LEU A 42 -1.83 4.16 -5.96
C LEU A 42 -1.58 3.46 -7.30
N ALA A 43 -0.66 3.98 -8.11
CA ALA A 43 -0.25 3.35 -9.37
C ALA A 43 0.33 1.94 -9.15
N LEU A 44 1.26 1.80 -8.19
CA LEU A 44 1.83 0.50 -7.83
C LEU A 44 0.78 -0.47 -7.27
N ALA A 45 -0.17 0.01 -6.48
CA ALA A 45 -1.24 -0.82 -5.96
C ALA A 45 -2.16 -1.32 -7.08
N ALA A 46 -2.54 -0.44 -8.02
CA ALA A 46 -3.34 -0.79 -9.18
C ALA A 46 -2.63 -1.81 -10.09
N GLU A 47 -1.36 -1.57 -10.41
CA GLU A 47 -0.52 -2.48 -11.22
C GLU A 47 -0.47 -3.89 -10.61
N ASN A 48 -0.34 -3.96 -9.28
CA ASN A 48 -0.25 -5.23 -8.55
C ASN A 48 -1.62 -5.79 -8.13
N ARG A 49 -2.73 -5.16 -8.52
CA ARG A 49 -4.11 -5.54 -8.15
C ARG A 49 -4.31 -5.66 -6.63
N VAL A 50 -3.68 -4.77 -5.88
CA VAL A 50 -3.82 -4.70 -4.42
C VAL A 50 -4.99 -3.76 -4.09
N PRO A 51 -5.98 -4.21 -3.29
CA PRO A 51 -7.11 -3.36 -2.94
C PRO A 51 -6.68 -2.21 -2.02
N VAL A 52 -7.21 -1.02 -2.31
CA VAL A 52 -7.01 0.20 -1.53
C VAL A 52 -8.37 0.64 -0.99
N GLY A 53 -8.49 0.80 0.32
CA GLY A 53 -9.73 1.23 0.97
C GLY A 53 -9.53 2.42 1.92
N PRO A 54 -10.63 3.02 2.38
CA PRO A 54 -10.59 4.01 3.45
C PRO A 54 -10.03 3.38 4.73
N GLY A 55 -9.13 4.10 5.42
CA GLY A 55 -8.46 3.67 6.65
C GLY A 55 -9.16 4.09 7.93
#